data_AF-A0A7C5UW51-F1
#
_entry.id   AF-A0A7C5UW51-F1
#
_cell.length_a   1.000
_cell.length_b   1.000
_cell.length_c   1.000
_cell.angle_alpha   90.00
_cell.angle_beta   90.00
_cell.angle_gamma   90.00
#
_symmetry.space_group_name_H-M   'P 1'
#
loop_
_entity.id
_entity.type
_entity.pdbx_description
1 polymer ?
#
loop_
_entity_poly.entity_id
_entity_poly.type
_entity_poly.pdbx_seq_one_letter_code
_entity_poly.pdbx_strand_id
1 'polypeptide(L)'
;MKALKKSLKITINIILILIILFLLYANIVYYIFGQITLAIVKGNSMYPLLRDGDLVIVIPSKSIDLGDIIIYRNDREEFVIHRVIAILHCGKQSFVYH
;
A
#
# COMPACT_ATOMS: atom_id res chain seq x y z
N MET A 1 8.49 46.07 -21.18
CA MET A 1 7.37 45.16 -20.81
C MET A 1 7.36 43.80 -21.52
N LYS A 2 7.79 43.66 -22.79
CA LYS A 2 7.82 42.37 -23.51
C LYS A 2 8.82 41.34 -22.93
N ALA A 3 10.02 41.77 -22.55
CA ALA A 3 11.04 40.89 -21.97
C ALA A 3 10.63 40.31 -20.59
N LEU A 4 9.95 41.11 -19.75
CA LEU A 4 9.43 40.68 -18.46
C LEU A 4 8.32 39.62 -18.59
N LYS A 5 7.42 39.78 -19.56
CA LYS A 5 6.39 38.77 -19.87
C LYS A 5 7.00 37.47 -20.43
N LYS A 6 8.13 37.56 -21.14
CA LYS A 6 8.85 36.40 -21.68
C LYS A 6 9.53 35.60 -20.57
N SER A 7 10.25 36.24 -19.64
CA SER A 7 10.87 35.50 -18.51
C SER A 7 9.81 34.86 -17.62
N LEU A 8 8.69 35.56 -17.35
CA LEU A 8 7.58 35.01 -16.58
C LEU A 8 6.98 33.75 -17.23
N LYS A 9 6.79 33.76 -18.56
CA LYS A 9 6.28 32.59 -19.30
C LYS A 9 7.26 31.40 -19.24
N ILE A 10 8.56 31.66 -19.26
CA ILE A 10 9.59 30.63 -19.13
C ILE A 10 9.56 30.01 -17.72
N THR A 11 9.49 30.84 -16.67
CA THR A 11 9.42 30.35 -15.28
C THR A 11 8.19 29.49 -15.06
N ILE A 12 7.02 29.90 -15.55
CA ILE A 12 5.78 29.11 -15.47
C ILE A 12 5.95 27.76 -16.18
N ASN A 13 6.56 27.75 -17.36
CA ASN A 13 6.76 26.51 -18.11
C ASN A 13 7.71 25.54 -17.39
N ILE A 14 8.78 26.05 -16.76
CA ILE A 14 9.70 25.24 -15.95
C ILE A 14 8.96 24.64 -14.75
N ILE A 15 8.14 25.43 -14.05
CA ILE A 15 7.34 24.95 -12.92
C ILE A 15 6.37 23.85 -13.37
N LEU A 16 5.69 24.03 -14.50
CA LEU A 16 4.79 23.01 -15.07
C LEU A 16 5.54 21.71 -15.38
N ILE A 17 6.72 21.80 -16.00
CA ILE A 17 7.55 20.62 -16.30
C ILE A 17 7.96 19.90 -15.01
N LEU A 18 8.36 20.64 -13.97
CA LEU A 18 8.71 20.06 -12.67
C LEU A 18 7.53 19.36 -12.00
N ILE A 19 6.33 19.95 -12.06
CA ILE A 19 5.11 19.33 -11.53
C ILE A 19 4.78 18.04 -12.28
N ILE A 20 4.89 18.04 -13.61
CA ILE A 20 4.66 16.84 -14.43
C ILE A 20 5.66 15.74 -14.08
N LEU A 21 6.96 16.08 -13.96
CA LEU A 21 8.00 15.11 -13.56
C LEU A 21 7.74 14.55 -12.16
N PHE A 22 7.32 15.38 -11.22
CA PHE A 22 6.96 14.95 -9.87
C PHE A 22 5.76 13.99 -9.86
N LEU A 23 4.70 14.30 -10.60
CA LEU A 23 3.53 13.43 -10.74
C LEU A 23 3.90 12.09 -11.40
N LEU A 24 4.78 12.11 -12.40
CA LEU A 24 5.26 10.91 -13.06
C LEU A 24 6.08 10.04 -12.10
N TYR A 25 6.97 10.65 -11.34
CA TYR A 25 7.76 9.99 -10.29
C TYR A 25 6.86 9.35 -9.23
N ALA A 26 5.87 10.09 -8.71
CA ALA A 26 4.91 9.58 -7.73
C ALA A 26 4.12 8.37 -8.26
N ASN A 27 3.71 8.39 -9.54
CA ASN A 27 3.02 7.26 -10.18
C ASN A 27 3.92 6.03 -10.31
N ILE A 28 5.19 6.21 -10.67
CA ILE A 28 6.17 5.10 -10.76
C ILE A 28 6.38 4.48 -9.37
N VAL A 29 6.55 5.31 -8.34
CA VAL A 29 6.69 4.84 -6.95
C VAL A 29 5.45 4.05 -6.53
N TYR A 30 4.24 4.60 -6.79
CA TYR A 30 2.98 3.92 -6.50
C TYR A 30 2.85 2.57 -7.22
N TYR A 31 3.27 2.49 -8.48
CA TYR A 31 3.24 1.24 -9.26
C TYR A 31 4.20 0.17 -8.71
N ILE A 32 5.39 0.57 -8.25
CA ILE A 32 6.42 -0.36 -7.76
C ILE A 32 6.12 -0.84 -6.34
N PHE A 33 5.79 0.10 -5.44
CA PHE A 33 5.62 -0.17 -4.01
C PHE A 33 4.17 -0.47 -3.63
N GLY A 34 3.22 -0.33 -4.55
CA GLY A 34 1.80 -0.53 -4.30
C GLY A 34 1.20 0.47 -3.32
N GLN A 35 -0.04 0.19 -2.92
CA GLN A 35 -0.81 1.08 -2.05
C GLN A 35 -0.62 0.72 -0.57
N ILE A 36 0.00 1.61 0.18
CA ILE A 36 0.00 1.55 1.65
C ILE A 36 -1.40 1.89 2.14
N THR A 37 -1.97 1.04 2.98
CA THR A 37 -3.32 1.24 3.52
C THR A 37 -3.28 1.39 5.03
N LEU A 38 -3.98 2.40 5.54
CA LEU A 38 -4.23 2.57 6.97
C LEU A 38 -5.57 1.92 7.30
N ALA A 39 -5.58 1.05 8.30
CA ALA A 39 -6.79 0.38 8.75
C ALA A 39 -6.90 0.42 10.27
N ILE A 40 -8.13 0.44 10.77
CA ILE A 40 -8.44 0.30 12.20
C ILE A 40 -8.87 -1.13 12.43
N VAL A 41 -8.23 -1.81 13.38
CA VAL A 41 -8.57 -3.17 13.76
C VAL A 41 -9.94 -3.16 14.43
N LYS A 42 -10.81 -4.08 13.99
CA LYS A 42 -12.14 -4.30 14.57
C LYS A 42 -12.24 -5.69 15.18
N GLY A 43 -12.65 -5.75 16.44
CA GLY A 43 -12.83 -7.00 17.20
C GLY A 43 -11.57 -7.50 17.91
N ASN A 44 -11.65 -8.72 18.44
CA ASN A 44 -10.67 -9.26 19.40
C ASN A 44 -9.95 -10.54 18.92
N SER A 45 -10.07 -10.92 17.64
CA SER A 45 -9.52 -12.19 17.10
C SER A 45 -7.99 -12.29 17.27
N MET A 46 -7.30 -11.15 17.21
CA MET A 46 -5.84 -11.07 17.29
C MET A 46 -5.34 -10.68 18.70
N TYR A 47 -6.18 -10.75 19.73
CA TYR A 47 -5.76 -10.52 21.11
C TYR A 47 -4.75 -11.59 21.56
N PRO A 48 -3.69 -11.25 22.31
CA PRO A 48 -3.39 -9.93 22.91
C PRO A 48 -2.62 -8.96 22.01
N LEU A 49 -2.22 -9.39 20.81
CA LEU A 49 -1.30 -8.65 19.96
C LEU A 49 -1.91 -7.41 19.32
N LEU A 50 -3.14 -7.54 18.82
CA LEU A 50 -3.93 -6.42 18.29
C LEU A 50 -5.27 -6.37 19.01
N ARG A 51 -5.71 -5.17 19.33
CA ARG A 51 -6.95 -4.87 20.02
C ARG A 51 -7.87 -4.04 19.14
N ASP A 52 -9.16 -4.09 19.45
CA ASP A 52 -10.15 -3.21 18.84
C ASP A 52 -9.73 -1.74 18.98
N GLY A 53 -9.72 -1.01 17.86
CA GLY A 53 -9.30 0.40 17.80
C GLY A 53 -7.81 0.63 17.47
N ASP A 54 -6.98 -0.42 17.38
CA ASP A 54 -5.58 -0.25 17.00
C ASP A 54 -5.46 0.21 15.54
N LEU A 55 -4.57 1.18 15.29
CA LEU A 55 -4.22 1.63 13.94
C LEU A 55 -3.10 0.75 13.39
N VAL A 56 -3.34 0.13 12.24
CA VAL A 56 -2.33 -0.68 11.53
C VAL A 56 -2.00 -0.08 10.18
N ILE A 57 -0.73 -0.22 9.79
CA ILE A 57 -0.21 0.16 8.48
C ILE A 57 0.01 -1.12 7.69
N VAL A 58 -0.70 -1.23 6.58
CA VAL A 58 -0.64 -2.39 5.69
C VAL A 58 0.26 -2.04 4.51
N ILE A 59 1.33 -2.79 4.36
CA ILE A 59 2.29 -2.62 3.28
C ILE A 59 2.14 -3.82 2.34
N PRO A 60 1.98 -3.61 1.03
CA PRO A 60 1.88 -4.72 0.09
C PRO A 60 3.20 -5.50 0.06
N SER A 61 3.10 -6.83 0.18
CA SER A 61 4.22 -7.74 0.09
C SER A 61 4.07 -8.67 -1.10
N LYS A 62 5.19 -9.02 -1.75
CA LYS A 62 5.22 -10.00 -2.84
C LYS A 62 5.34 -11.44 -2.34
N SER A 63 5.75 -11.62 -1.09
CA SER A 63 5.89 -12.91 -0.42
C SER A 63 5.14 -12.90 0.91
N ILE A 64 4.70 -14.07 1.32
CA ILE A 64 4.06 -14.30 2.61
C ILE A 64 4.85 -15.41 3.27
N ASP A 65 5.34 -15.16 4.47
CA ASP A 65 6.14 -16.09 5.25
C ASP A 65 5.38 -16.57 6.50
N LEU A 66 5.85 -17.67 7.09
CA LEU A 66 5.29 -18.20 8.33
C LEU A 66 5.41 -17.17 9.46
N GLY A 67 4.30 -16.92 10.13
CA GLY A 67 4.21 -15.96 11.23
C GLY A 67 3.86 -14.54 10.80
N ASP A 68 3.79 -14.24 9.50
CA ASP A 68 3.34 -12.92 9.02
C ASP A 68 1.91 -12.63 9.46
N ILE A 69 1.60 -11.35 9.68
CA ILE A 69 0.22 -10.89 9.91
C ILE A 69 -0.26 -10.26 8.63
N ILE A 70 -1.25 -10.89 8.01
CA ILE A 70 -1.75 -10.49 6.70
C ILE A 70 -3.20 -10.03 6.80
N ILE A 71 -3.59 -9.15 5.89
CA ILE A 71 -4.98 -8.82 5.63
C ILE A 71 -5.39 -9.50 4.34
N TYR A 72 -6.50 -10.23 4.38
CA TYR A 72 -7.09 -10.87 3.20
C TYR A 72 -8.61 -10.63 3.18
N ARG A 73 -9.23 -10.93 2.04
CA ARG A 73 -10.69 -10.92 1.90
C ARG A 73 -11.24 -12.32 2.14
N ASN A 74 -12.20 -12.45 3.05
CA ASN A 74 -12.91 -13.70 3.26
C ASN A 74 -13.97 -13.94 2.17
N ASP A 75 -14.69 -15.07 2.25
CA ASP A 75 -15.77 -15.43 1.31
C ASP A 75 -16.95 -14.43 1.31
N ARG A 76 -17.01 -13.53 2.30
CA ARG A 76 -18.00 -12.45 2.41
C ARG A 76 -17.46 -11.10 1.92
N GLU A 77 -16.29 -11.09 1.29
CA GLU A 77 -15.54 -9.91 0.83
C GLU A 77 -15.09 -8.93 1.93
N GLU A 78 -15.16 -9.35 3.20
CA GLU A 78 -14.75 -8.56 4.36
C GLU A 78 -13.23 -8.67 4.55
N PHE A 79 -12.60 -7.57 4.98
CA PHE A 79 -11.19 -7.56 5.34
C PHE A 79 -10.98 -8.19 6.72
N VAL A 80 -10.17 -9.24 6.76
CA VAL A 80 -9.83 -9.98 7.97
C VAL A 80 -8.32 -9.97 8.17
N ILE A 81 -7.88 -9.72 9.41
CA ILE A 81 -6.46 -9.63 9.80
C ILE A 81 -6.08 -10.81 10.70
N HIS A 82 -5.21 -11.69 10.23
CA HIS A 82 -4.83 -12.92 10.94
C HIS A 82 -3.34 -13.23 10.77
N ARG A 83 -2.82 -14.14 11.60
CA ARG A 83 -1.41 -14.58 11.53
C ARG A 83 -1.30 -15.87 10.72
N VAL A 84 -0.38 -15.89 9.76
CA VAL A 84 -0.05 -17.08 8.98
C VAL A 84 0.56 -18.15 9.87
N ILE A 85 -0.11 -19.29 9.98
CA ILE A 85 0.33 -20.43 10.81
C ILE A 85 0.86 -21.60 9.98
N ALA A 86 0.44 -21.70 8.71
CA ALA A 86 0.91 -22.73 7.80
C ALA A 86 0.87 -22.25 6.35
N ILE A 87 1.87 -22.67 5.58
CA ILE A 87 1.92 -22.48 4.13
C ILE A 87 2.05 -23.87 3.52
N LEU A 88 1.04 -24.32 2.78
CA LEU A 88 1.06 -25.61 2.10
C LEU A 88 1.40 -25.41 0.63
N HIS A 89 2.42 -26.11 0.15
CA HIS A 89 2.79 -26.12 -1.27
C HIS A 89 2.21 -27.36 -1.94
N CYS A 90 1.20 -27.18 -2.80
CA CYS A 90 0.66 -28.23 -3.66
C CYS A 90 1.12 -27.98 -5.09
N GLY A 91 2.22 -28.62 -5.49
CA GLY A 91 2.81 -28.42 -6.82
C GLY A 91 3.28 -26.98 -7.03
N LYS A 92 2.63 -26.23 -7.93
CA LYS A 92 2.92 -24.80 -8.19
C LYS A 92 2.04 -23.83 -7.38
N GLN A 93 1.12 -24.33 -6.56
CA GLN A 93 0.18 -23.51 -5.79
C GLN A 93 0.58 -23.48 -4.31
N SER A 94 0.47 -22.31 -3.67
CA SER A 94 0.67 -22.14 -2.23
C SER A 94 -0.67 -21.77 -1.59
N PHE A 95 -1.09 -22.54 -0.58
CA PHE A 95 -2.24 -22.24 0.25
C PHE A 95 -1.78 -21.67 1.58
N VAL A 96 -2.37 -20.54 1.99
CA VAL A 96 -2.02 -19.83 3.23
C VAL A 96 -3.12 -20.03 4.27
N TYR A 97 -2.77 -20.67 5.37
CA TYR A 97 -3.63 -20.86 6.53
C TYR A 97 -3.31 -19.80 7.58
N HIS A 98 -4.36 -19.27 8.19
CA HIS A 98 -4.35 -18.04 8.98
C HIS A 98 -5.27 -18.18 10.20
#